data_AF-A0AAV9E5C3-F1
#
_entry.id   AF-A0AAV9E5C3-F1
#
_cell.length_a   1.000
_cell.length_b   1.000
_cell.length_c   1.000
_cell.angle_alpha   90.00
_cell.angle_beta   90.00
_cell.angle_gamma   90.00
#
_symmetry.space_group_name_H-M   'P 1'
#
loop_
_entity.id
_entity.type
_entity.pdbx_description
1 polymer ?
#
loop_
_entity_poly.entity_id
_entity_poly.type
_entity_poly.pdbx_seq_one_letter_code
_entity_poly.pdbx_strand_id
1 'polypeptide(L)'
;MDPRIYRYAMSGDTNSMRKLVKEDQLDLTHQLTLHSNNALHIAAQHGHRAFAEELIRLSPSLLFRSNFDGDLPLHVAAREGHMDLVDILIDSLKNISNPDDEVADLESTDSSMAQAVWLKINLKGNTALHEAMRFRHTKVAMALLGFDPRLADGLNHAGESPLYLGCELRVMVVVERILSCGSFRVEGLNGRTPLHASAISGHYVSVDRIGVGQPVTKKRPRPTQGSRNHAHVVEKIARSHKTSGRVRKERSPLFSIHSSHQDISFARQN
;
A
#
# COMPACT_ATOMS: atom_id res chain seq x y z
N MET A 1 -5.05 5.40 29.39
CA MET A 1 -4.52 6.73 29.01
C MET A 1 -5.05 7.75 30.01
N ASP A 2 -4.19 8.62 30.52
CA ASP A 2 -4.58 9.76 31.35
C ASP A 2 -5.63 10.62 30.61
N PRO A 3 -6.81 10.90 31.21
CA PRO A 3 -7.87 11.69 30.59
C PRO A 3 -7.43 13.09 30.15
N ARG A 4 -6.44 13.68 30.81
CA ARG A 4 -5.88 15.00 30.47
C ARG A 4 -5.11 14.91 29.15
N ILE A 5 -4.23 13.91 29.01
CA ILE A 5 -3.51 13.67 27.75
C ILE A 5 -4.47 13.40 26.60
N TYR A 6 -5.51 12.60 26.83
CA TYR A 6 -6.53 12.35 25.82
C TYR A 6 -7.20 13.67 25.37
N ARG A 7 -7.61 14.53 26.32
CA ARG A 7 -8.22 15.83 26.01
C ARG A 7 -7.28 16.76 25.27
N TYR A 8 -6.00 16.82 25.66
CA TYR A 8 -5.00 17.65 24.98
C TYR A 8 -4.72 17.13 23.57
N ALA A 9 -4.65 15.81 23.38
CA ALA A 9 -4.49 15.22 22.06
C ALA A 9 -5.69 15.44 21.14
N MET A 10 -6.92 15.49 21.68
CA MET A 10 -8.11 15.84 20.90
C MET A 10 -8.20 17.33 20.55
N SER A 11 -7.69 18.22 21.41
CA SER A 11 -7.76 19.67 21.21
C SER A 11 -6.52 20.27 20.54
N GLY A 12 -5.41 19.53 20.50
CA GLY A 12 -4.12 20.00 19.99
C GLY A 12 -3.37 20.89 20.97
N ASP A 13 -3.70 20.86 22.27
CA ASP A 13 -3.08 21.72 23.29
C ASP A 13 -1.67 21.25 23.67
N THR A 14 -0.69 21.77 22.94
CA THR A 14 0.75 21.51 23.12
C THR A 14 1.30 22.02 24.44
N ASN A 15 0.83 23.18 24.89
CA ASN A 15 1.39 23.85 26.06
C ASN A 15 1.01 23.12 27.34
N SER A 16 -0.27 22.75 27.47
CA SER A 16 -0.76 22.01 28.63
C SER A 16 -0.18 20.60 28.68
N MET A 17 -0.02 19.94 27.52
CA MET A 17 0.67 18.65 27.46
C MET A 17 2.14 18.77 27.91
N ARG A 18 2.89 19.74 27.38
CA ARG A 18 4.30 19.94 27.75
C ARG A 18 4.46 20.18 29.25
N LYS A 19 3.59 21.01 29.82
CA LYS A 19 3.58 21.28 31.26
C LYS A 19 3.32 20.00 32.05
N LEU A 20 2.31 19.22 31.64
CA LEU A 20 1.94 17.98 32.30
C LEU A 20 3.08 16.94 32.29
N VAL A 21 3.74 16.75 31.14
CA VAL A 21 4.85 15.79 31.01
C VAL A 21 6.04 16.21 31.89
N LYS A 22 6.32 17.51 31.99
CA LYS A 22 7.43 18.04 32.82
C LYS A 22 7.14 17.96 34.32
N GLU A 23 5.93 18.31 34.74
CA GLU A 23 5.57 18.39 36.17
C GLU A 23 5.26 17.01 36.76
N ASP A 24 4.48 16.18 36.05
CA ASP A 24 4.02 14.88 36.57
C ASP A 24 4.97 13.74 36.17
N GLN A 25 6.07 14.02 35.43
CA GLN A 25 7.00 13.02 34.86
C GLN A 25 6.27 11.87 34.16
N LEU A 26 5.17 12.20 33.47
CA LEU A 26 4.27 11.20 32.90
C LEU A 26 4.92 10.53 31.69
N ASP A 27 5.13 9.22 31.78
CA ASP A 27 5.52 8.41 30.64
C ASP A 27 4.36 8.26 29.66
N LEU A 28 4.55 8.77 28.44
CA LEU A 28 3.58 8.76 27.35
C LEU A 28 3.49 7.41 26.62
N THR A 29 4.53 6.57 26.72
CA THR A 29 4.66 5.35 25.90
C THR A 29 3.62 4.29 26.23
N HIS A 30 3.20 4.24 27.50
CA HIS A 30 2.18 3.32 28.00
C HIS A 30 0.77 3.94 28.10
N GLN A 31 0.60 5.21 27.68
CA GLN A 31 -0.69 5.89 27.69
C GLN A 31 -1.53 5.51 26.48
N LEU A 32 -2.30 4.44 26.62
CA LEU A 32 -3.14 3.90 25.55
C LEU A 32 -4.64 4.02 25.87
N THR A 33 -5.44 4.29 24.84
CA THR A 33 -6.92 4.20 24.93
C THR A 33 -7.40 2.74 24.90
N LEU A 34 -8.71 2.52 25.03
CA LEU A 34 -9.31 1.17 24.88
C LEU A 34 -9.05 0.55 23.51
N HIS A 35 -8.83 1.36 22.47
CA HIS A 35 -8.49 0.91 21.12
C HIS A 35 -6.97 0.94 20.89
N SER A 36 -6.14 0.92 21.94
CA SER A 36 -4.68 0.99 21.87
C SER A 36 -4.15 2.18 21.06
N ASN A 37 -4.97 3.21 20.86
CA ASN A 37 -4.49 4.47 20.31
C ASN A 37 -3.60 5.13 21.36
N ASN A 38 -2.35 5.41 20.99
CA ASN A 38 -1.49 6.32 21.73
C ASN A 38 -1.88 7.79 21.40
N ALA A 39 -1.27 8.76 22.09
CA ALA A 39 -1.58 10.17 21.89
C ALA A 39 -1.33 10.65 20.44
N LEU A 40 -0.37 10.04 19.73
CA LEU A 40 -0.05 10.39 18.34
C LEU A 40 -1.12 9.89 17.36
N HIS A 41 -1.77 8.76 17.62
CA HIS A 41 -2.95 8.32 16.83
C HIS A 41 -4.11 9.31 16.98
N ILE A 42 -4.36 9.80 18.20
CA ILE A 42 -5.43 10.77 18.45
C ILE A 42 -5.12 12.11 17.76
N ALA A 43 -3.87 12.59 17.87
CA ALA A 43 -3.42 13.77 17.14
C ALA A 43 -3.52 13.59 15.62
N ALA A 44 -3.20 12.38 15.12
CA ALA A 44 -3.35 11.99 13.72
C ALA A 44 -4.79 11.92 13.25
N GLN A 45 -5.73 11.59 14.13
CA GLN A 45 -7.15 11.61 13.80
C GLN A 45 -7.67 13.04 13.60
N HIS A 46 -7.19 13.98 14.42
CA HIS A 46 -7.66 15.37 14.42
C HIS A 46 -6.78 16.35 13.63
N GLY A 47 -5.63 15.92 13.12
CA GLY A 47 -4.74 16.75 12.29
C GLY A 47 -3.91 17.75 13.08
N HIS A 48 -3.65 17.50 14.37
CA HIS A 48 -2.93 18.44 15.24
C HIS A 48 -1.42 18.40 15.01
N ARG A 49 -0.98 19.11 13.98
CA ARG A 49 0.42 19.22 13.53
C ARG A 49 1.40 19.50 14.67
N ALA A 50 1.27 20.66 15.32
CA ALA A 50 2.20 21.10 16.36
C ALA A 50 2.21 20.17 17.58
N PHE A 51 1.06 19.55 17.88
CA PHE A 51 0.93 18.57 18.96
C PHE A 51 1.71 17.30 18.65
N ALA A 52 1.60 16.81 17.41
CA ALA A 52 2.34 15.65 16.95
C ALA A 52 3.86 15.88 16.91
N GLU A 53 4.33 17.03 16.40
CA GLU A 53 5.75 17.40 16.39
C GLU A 53 6.35 17.33 17.79
N GLU A 54 5.66 17.93 18.77
CA GLU A 54 6.13 17.93 20.16
C GLU A 54 6.08 16.53 20.79
N LEU A 55 5.04 15.73 20.51
CA LEU A 55 4.97 14.34 20.96
C LEU A 55 6.12 13.49 20.42
N ILE A 56 6.43 13.63 19.14
CA ILE A 56 7.52 12.90 18.49
C ILE A 56 8.86 13.29 19.12
N ARG A 57 9.06 14.58 19.39
CA ARG A 57 10.27 15.09 20.07
C ARG A 57 10.43 14.53 21.48
N LEU A 58 9.33 14.34 22.20
CA LEU A 58 9.33 13.80 23.57
C LEU A 58 9.41 12.27 23.59
N SER A 59 8.81 11.58 22.63
CA SER A 59 8.70 10.13 22.61
C SER A 59 8.61 9.60 21.17
N PRO A 60 9.75 9.46 20.46
CA PRO A 60 9.79 9.00 19.07
C PRO A 60 9.21 7.58 18.89
N SER A 61 9.30 6.73 19.92
CA SER A 61 8.79 5.35 19.90
C SER A 61 7.28 5.25 19.61
N LEU A 62 6.52 6.33 19.81
CA LEU A 62 5.09 6.40 19.49
C LEU A 62 4.78 6.25 18.00
N LEU A 63 5.74 6.55 17.12
CA LEU A 63 5.62 6.42 15.67
C LEU A 63 5.46 4.96 15.20
N PHE A 64 6.04 4.02 15.94
CA PHE A 64 6.19 2.62 15.52
C PHE A 64 5.13 1.69 16.13
N ARG A 65 4.38 2.17 17.13
CA ARG A 65 3.34 1.38 17.80
C ARG A 65 2.07 1.37 16.97
N SER A 66 1.52 0.18 16.76
CA SER A 66 0.22 0.00 16.11
C SER A 66 -0.91 -0.02 17.14
N ASN A 67 -2.09 0.48 16.77
CA ASN A 67 -3.32 0.38 17.55
C ASN A 67 -4.01 -1.01 17.38
N PHE A 68 -5.22 -1.19 17.91
CA PHE A 68 -5.95 -2.47 17.77
C PHE A 68 -6.27 -2.85 16.32
N ASP A 69 -6.42 -1.88 15.41
CA ASP A 69 -6.65 -2.12 13.98
C ASP A 69 -5.34 -2.40 13.22
N GLY A 70 -4.21 -2.43 13.91
CA GLY A 70 -2.89 -2.53 13.29
C GLY A 70 -2.43 -1.22 12.63
N ASP A 71 -3.19 -0.14 12.76
CA ASP A 71 -2.84 1.16 12.21
C ASP A 71 -1.68 1.75 12.99
N LEU A 72 -0.72 2.32 12.27
CA LEU A 72 0.24 3.29 12.81
C LEU A 72 -0.39 4.70 12.80
N PRO A 73 0.18 5.69 13.51
CA PRO A 73 -0.26 7.07 13.39
C PRO A 73 -0.25 7.58 11.94
N LEU A 74 0.70 7.12 11.12
CA LEU A 74 0.74 7.43 9.67
C LEU A 74 -0.48 6.90 8.91
N HIS A 75 -1.00 5.71 9.25
CA HIS A 75 -2.22 5.17 8.62
C HIS A 75 -3.42 6.06 8.94
N VAL A 76 -3.56 6.48 10.20
CA VAL A 76 -4.65 7.36 10.65
C VAL A 76 -4.55 8.72 9.96
N ALA A 77 -3.37 9.35 9.96
CA ALA A 77 -3.18 10.66 9.30
C ALA A 77 -3.47 10.57 7.79
N ALA A 78 -3.07 9.46 7.15
CA ALA A 78 -3.32 9.23 5.74
C ALA A 78 -4.81 9.00 5.42
N ARG A 79 -5.51 8.27 6.30
CA ARG A 79 -6.96 8.04 6.24
C ARG A 79 -7.77 9.34 6.37
N GLU A 80 -7.38 10.20 7.30
CA GLU A 80 -8.08 11.46 7.56
C GLU A 80 -7.63 12.61 6.63
N GLY A 81 -6.53 12.40 5.89
CA GLY A 81 -6.08 13.32 4.85
C GLY A 81 -5.30 14.54 5.34
N HIS A 82 -4.77 14.48 6.57
CA HIS A 82 -4.02 15.59 7.18
C HIS A 82 -2.61 15.69 6.59
N MET A 83 -2.52 16.30 5.41
CA MET A 83 -1.28 16.44 4.62
C MET A 83 -0.10 16.96 5.45
N ASP A 84 -0.28 18.09 6.12
CA ASP A 84 0.80 18.72 6.89
C ASP A 84 1.34 17.82 8.00
N LEU A 85 0.48 16.96 8.56
CA LEU A 85 0.87 16.01 9.58
C LEU A 85 1.53 14.76 8.99
N VAL A 86 1.06 14.28 7.84
CA VAL A 86 1.71 13.20 7.09
C VAL A 86 3.15 13.57 6.76
N ASP A 87 3.42 14.80 6.33
CA ASP A 87 4.79 15.27 6.02
C ASP A 87 5.72 15.12 7.23
N ILE A 88 5.32 15.61 8.41
CA ILE A 88 6.13 15.48 9.63
C ILE A 88 6.34 14.03 10.01
N LEU A 89 5.29 13.20 9.94
CA LEU A 89 5.39 11.79 10.31
C LEU A 89 6.40 11.09 9.39
N ILE A 90 6.32 11.34 8.09
CA ILE A 90 7.27 10.82 7.10
C ILE A 90 8.70 11.30 7.37
N ASP A 91 8.89 12.61 7.55
CA ASP A 91 10.20 13.20 7.81
C ASP A 91 10.82 12.65 9.10
N SER A 92 10.01 12.53 10.16
CA SER A 92 10.45 11.98 11.44
C SER A 92 10.82 10.51 11.32
N LEU A 93 10.05 9.72 10.58
CA LEU A 93 10.37 8.32 10.30
C LEU A 93 11.69 8.20 9.54
N LYS A 94 11.91 9.02 8.52
CA LYS A 94 13.16 9.04 7.74
C LYS A 94 14.37 9.35 8.62
N ASN A 95 14.26 10.35 9.48
CA ASN A 95 15.34 10.77 10.37
C ASN A 95 15.73 9.66 11.34
N ILE A 96 14.75 8.94 11.90
CA ILE A 96 15.01 7.83 12.85
C ILE A 96 15.57 6.59 12.13
N SER A 97 15.27 6.41 10.84
CA SER A 97 15.79 5.29 10.05
C SER A 97 17.24 5.49 9.56
N ASN A 98 17.88 6.64 9.78
CA ASN A 98 19.25 6.87 9.36
C ASN A 98 20.24 6.12 10.28
N PRO A 99 21.14 5.28 9.72
CA PRO A 99 22.06 4.45 10.49
C PRO A 99 23.21 5.23 11.17
N ASP A 100 23.38 6.51 10.86
CA ASP A 100 24.43 7.36 11.43
C ASP A 100 24.01 8.02 12.76
N ASP A 101 22.73 8.00 13.10
CA ASP A 101 22.24 8.50 14.38
C ASP A 101 22.26 7.36 15.40
N GLU A 102 23.10 7.48 16.45
CA GLU A 102 23.11 6.62 17.63
C GLU A 102 21.77 6.74 18.39
N VAL A 103 20.70 6.17 17.85
CA VAL A 103 19.44 6.08 18.59
C VAL A 103 19.51 4.86 19.49
N ALA A 104 20.10 5.10 20.66
CA ALA A 104 20.03 4.21 21.82
C ALA A 104 18.56 3.92 22.19
N ASP A 105 18.32 2.70 22.68
CA ASP A 105 17.09 2.24 23.35
C ASP A 105 15.88 1.81 22.50
N LEU A 106 16.06 1.37 21.25
CA LEU A 106 15.06 0.51 20.57
C LEU A 106 15.37 -0.98 20.76
N GLU A 107 15.59 -1.44 22.01
CA GLU A 107 16.01 -2.81 22.38
C GLU A 107 15.03 -3.96 22.00
N SER A 108 13.94 -3.70 21.28
CA SER A 108 12.96 -4.74 20.91
C SER A 108 12.46 -4.71 19.47
N THR A 109 12.95 -3.79 18.65
CA THR A 109 12.59 -3.72 17.23
C THR A 109 13.81 -4.13 16.44
N ASP A 110 13.77 -5.29 15.77
CA ASP A 110 14.82 -5.69 14.82
C ASP A 110 15.23 -4.47 14.00
N SER A 111 16.52 -4.15 13.95
CA SER A 111 17.06 -3.00 13.20
C SER A 111 16.58 -2.96 11.73
N SER A 112 16.18 -4.11 11.20
CA SER A 112 15.46 -4.30 9.92
C SER A 112 14.06 -3.64 9.87
N MET A 113 13.28 -3.69 10.95
CA MET A 113 11.92 -3.12 11.03
C MET A 113 11.90 -1.59 10.96
N ALA A 114 12.97 -0.91 11.39
CA ALA A 114 13.06 0.54 11.31
C ALA A 114 13.17 1.04 9.86
N GLN A 115 13.72 0.25 8.93
CA GLN A 115 14.09 0.71 7.59
C GLN A 115 12.94 0.83 6.57
N ALA A 116 11.71 0.48 6.94
CA ALA A 116 10.58 0.67 6.03
C ALA A 116 9.22 0.67 6.75
N VAL A 117 9.12 1.25 7.94
CA VAL A 117 7.90 1.17 8.75
C VAL A 117 6.67 1.76 8.04
N TRP A 118 6.85 2.71 7.12
CA TRP A 118 5.78 3.25 6.28
C TRP A 118 5.20 2.24 5.28
N LEU A 119 5.90 1.14 4.99
CA LEU A 119 5.40 0.01 4.20
C LEU A 119 4.59 -1.00 5.03
N LYS A 120 4.56 -0.84 6.37
CA LYS A 120 3.81 -1.74 7.25
C LYS A 120 2.33 -1.69 6.90
N ILE A 121 1.68 -2.85 6.98
CA ILE A 121 0.25 -3.02 6.72
C ILE A 121 -0.53 -3.10 8.04
N ASN A 122 -1.75 -2.56 8.03
CA ASN A 122 -2.69 -2.74 9.13
C ASN A 122 -3.41 -4.11 9.06
N LEU A 123 -4.38 -4.38 9.95
CA LEU A 123 -5.11 -5.66 9.96
C LEU A 123 -5.94 -5.92 8.70
N LYS A 124 -6.25 -4.89 7.90
CA LYS A 124 -6.90 -5.03 6.59
C LYS A 124 -5.88 -5.27 5.46
N GLY A 125 -4.60 -5.28 5.78
CA GLY A 125 -3.49 -5.37 4.83
C GLY A 125 -3.19 -4.03 4.15
N ASN A 126 -3.83 -2.95 4.56
CA ASN A 126 -3.64 -1.65 3.92
C ASN A 126 -2.34 -1.02 4.44
N THR A 127 -1.51 -0.52 3.52
CA THR A 127 -0.50 0.50 3.84
C THR A 127 -1.15 1.88 3.99
N ALA A 128 -0.41 2.86 4.49
CA ALA A 128 -0.89 4.26 4.54
C ALA A 128 -1.33 4.78 3.16
N LEU A 129 -0.69 4.34 2.07
CA LEU A 129 -1.11 4.69 0.71
C LEU A 129 -2.51 4.14 0.40
N HIS A 130 -2.81 2.89 0.77
CA HIS A 130 -4.14 2.31 0.55
C HIS A 130 -5.23 3.10 1.29
N GLU A 131 -4.96 3.51 2.54
CA GLU A 131 -5.88 4.36 3.31
C GLU A 131 -6.08 5.72 2.64
N ALA A 132 -5.01 6.44 2.29
CA ALA A 132 -5.12 7.73 1.58
C ALA A 132 -5.93 7.61 0.27
N MET A 133 -5.72 6.53 -0.49
CA MET A 133 -6.47 6.29 -1.72
C MET A 133 -7.94 6.00 -1.46
N ARG A 134 -8.27 5.09 -0.53
CA ARG A 134 -9.66 4.72 -0.22
C ARG A 134 -10.50 5.92 0.23
N PHE A 135 -9.89 6.84 0.96
CA PHE A 135 -10.53 8.08 1.42
C PHE A 135 -10.32 9.27 0.46
N ARG A 136 -9.74 9.02 -0.73
CA ARG A 136 -9.57 9.98 -1.84
C ARG A 136 -8.66 11.18 -1.52
N HIS A 137 -7.78 11.05 -0.54
CA HIS A 137 -6.77 12.04 -0.19
C HIS A 137 -5.59 12.02 -1.18
N THR A 138 -5.86 12.54 -2.38
CA THR A 138 -4.95 12.50 -3.53
C THR A 138 -3.60 13.17 -3.24
N LYS A 139 -3.58 14.30 -2.53
CA LYS A 139 -2.34 15.00 -2.16
C LYS A 139 -1.45 14.15 -1.25
N VAL A 140 -2.06 13.53 -0.25
CA VAL A 140 -1.38 12.60 0.67
C VAL A 140 -0.84 11.39 -0.08
N ALA A 141 -1.64 10.79 -0.97
CA ALA A 141 -1.19 9.66 -1.79
C ALA A 141 0.01 10.04 -2.68
N MET A 142 0.01 11.24 -3.26
CA MET A 142 1.13 11.76 -4.05
C MET A 142 2.38 11.99 -3.20
N ALA A 143 2.24 12.55 -2.00
CA ALA A 143 3.35 12.75 -1.07
C ALA A 143 3.97 11.42 -0.64
N LEU A 144 3.14 10.44 -0.26
CA LEU A 144 3.57 9.08 0.09
C LEU A 144 4.35 8.41 -1.06
N LEU A 145 3.85 8.48 -2.29
CA LEU A 145 4.56 7.95 -3.48
C LEU A 145 5.78 8.78 -3.88
N GLY A 146 5.81 10.06 -3.52
CA GLY A 146 6.98 10.93 -3.68
C GLY A 146 8.09 10.55 -2.71
N PHE A 147 7.71 10.19 -1.49
CA PHE A 147 8.60 9.77 -0.42
C PHE A 147 9.19 8.38 -0.67
N ASP A 148 8.37 7.35 -0.89
CA ASP A 148 8.84 6.01 -1.23
C ASP A 148 8.00 5.37 -2.35
N PRO A 149 8.57 5.23 -3.57
CA PRO A 149 7.93 4.55 -4.69
C PRO A 149 7.54 3.10 -4.41
N ARG A 150 8.19 2.40 -3.46
CA ARG A 150 7.88 1.00 -3.12
C ARG A 150 6.46 0.81 -2.59
N LEU A 151 5.82 1.87 -2.08
CA LEU A 151 4.42 1.85 -1.67
C LEU A 151 3.48 1.44 -2.81
N ALA A 152 3.88 1.61 -4.08
CA ALA A 152 3.10 1.20 -5.25
C ALA A 152 3.01 -0.33 -5.46
N ASP A 153 3.89 -1.12 -4.81
CA ASP A 153 3.96 -2.58 -4.95
C ASP A 153 3.16 -3.33 -3.86
N GLY A 154 2.69 -2.63 -2.82
CA GLY A 154 1.95 -3.27 -1.73
C GLY A 154 0.63 -3.88 -2.19
N LEU A 155 0.27 -5.07 -1.71
CA LEU A 155 -1.09 -5.61 -1.81
C LEU A 155 -1.74 -5.62 -0.44
N ASN A 156 -3.04 -5.33 -0.38
CA ASN A 156 -3.81 -5.55 0.83
C ASN A 156 -4.35 -6.98 0.95
N HIS A 157 -5.02 -7.30 2.06
CA HIS A 157 -5.59 -8.64 2.29
C HIS A 157 -6.72 -8.99 1.30
N ALA A 158 -7.30 -8.00 0.62
CA ALA A 158 -8.26 -8.21 -0.45
C ALA A 158 -7.60 -8.50 -1.82
N GLY A 159 -6.26 -8.46 -1.89
CA GLY A 159 -5.48 -8.64 -3.11
C GLY A 159 -5.54 -7.43 -4.06
N GLU A 160 -5.85 -6.24 -3.53
CA GLU A 160 -5.93 -5.00 -4.30
C GLU A 160 -4.56 -4.32 -4.31
N SER A 161 -4.06 -4.00 -5.51
CA SER A 161 -2.91 -3.11 -5.68
C SER A 161 -3.33 -1.63 -5.65
N PRO A 162 -2.43 -0.71 -5.26
CA PRO A 162 -2.64 0.73 -5.40
C PRO A 162 -3.03 1.13 -6.83
N LEU A 163 -2.44 0.51 -7.85
CA LEU A 163 -2.80 0.80 -9.24
C LEU A 163 -4.25 0.38 -9.56
N TYR A 164 -4.69 -0.77 -9.06
CA TYR A 164 -6.08 -1.22 -9.19
C TYR A 164 -7.04 -0.22 -8.52
N LEU A 165 -6.75 0.17 -7.27
CA LEU A 165 -7.55 1.14 -6.53
C LEU A 165 -7.58 2.50 -7.24
N GLY A 166 -6.46 2.98 -7.77
CA GLY A 166 -6.41 4.26 -8.49
C GLY A 166 -7.31 4.28 -9.72
N CYS A 167 -7.39 3.15 -10.44
CA CYS A 167 -8.27 2.99 -11.61
C CYS A 167 -9.75 2.86 -11.22
N GLU A 168 -10.03 2.11 -10.15
CA GLU A 168 -11.39 1.94 -9.63
C GLU A 168 -11.96 3.27 -9.10
N LEU A 169 -11.12 4.02 -8.38
CA LEU A 169 -11.47 5.32 -7.78
C LEU A 169 -11.42 6.48 -8.78
N ARG A 170 -10.89 6.26 -9.99
CA ARG A 170 -10.76 7.26 -11.07
C ARG A 170 -9.82 8.42 -10.74
N VAL A 171 -8.73 8.13 -10.02
CA VAL A 171 -7.75 9.14 -9.56
C VAL A 171 -6.52 9.12 -10.46
N MET A 172 -6.61 9.78 -11.62
CA MET A 172 -5.57 9.69 -12.66
C MET A 172 -4.21 10.21 -12.26
N VAL A 173 -4.16 11.28 -11.47
CA VAL A 173 -2.89 11.87 -11.03
C VAL A 173 -2.07 10.83 -10.24
N VAL A 174 -2.73 10.04 -9.40
CA VAL A 174 -2.08 8.96 -8.63
C VAL A 174 -1.76 7.77 -9.53
N VAL A 175 -2.63 7.42 -10.50
CA VAL A 175 -2.35 6.37 -11.50
C VAL A 175 -1.10 6.70 -12.31
N GLU A 176 -0.98 7.91 -12.84
CA GLU A 176 0.20 8.36 -13.62
C GLU A 176 1.46 8.38 -12.75
N ARG A 177 1.33 8.78 -11.48
CA ARG A 177 2.43 8.72 -10.53
C ARG A 177 2.90 7.30 -10.27
N ILE A 178 1.98 6.36 -10.00
CA ILE A 178 2.28 4.94 -9.79
C ILE A 178 2.98 4.35 -11.02
N LEU A 179 2.49 4.64 -12.23
CA LEU A 179 3.11 4.17 -13.47
C LEU A 179 4.54 4.71 -13.64
N SER A 180 4.81 5.91 -13.13
CA SER A 180 6.13 6.53 -13.14
C SER A 180 7.08 6.00 -12.06
N CYS A 181 6.59 5.24 -11.07
CA CYS A 181 7.42 4.59 -10.04
C CYS A 181 8.23 3.38 -10.57
N GLY A 182 7.90 2.86 -11.76
CA GLY A 182 8.62 1.76 -12.41
C GLY A 182 8.32 0.37 -11.84
N SER A 183 8.25 0.22 -10.52
CA SER A 183 7.80 -1.01 -9.84
C SER A 183 6.40 -0.83 -9.26
N PHE A 184 5.45 -1.67 -9.69
CA PHE A 184 4.08 -1.68 -9.18
C PHE A 184 3.39 -3.00 -9.51
N ARG A 185 2.32 -3.29 -8.77
CA ARG A 185 1.47 -4.45 -8.98
C ARG A 185 0.18 -4.16 -9.72
N VAL A 186 -0.41 -5.21 -10.28
CA VAL A 186 -1.63 -5.13 -11.10
C VAL A 186 -2.71 -6.11 -10.67
N GLU A 187 -2.52 -6.77 -9.53
CA GLU A 187 -3.51 -7.59 -8.90
C GLU A 187 -4.65 -6.70 -8.36
N GLY A 188 -5.85 -7.26 -8.37
CA GLY A 188 -7.06 -6.59 -7.98
C GLY A 188 -8.08 -7.60 -7.46
N LEU A 189 -9.13 -7.07 -6.85
CA LEU A 189 -10.16 -7.85 -6.19
C LEU A 189 -10.71 -8.98 -7.09
N ASN A 190 -10.81 -10.19 -6.53
CA ASN A 190 -11.31 -11.38 -7.24
C ASN A 190 -10.50 -11.77 -8.49
N GLY A 191 -9.21 -11.43 -8.53
CA GLY A 191 -8.34 -11.64 -9.68
C GLY A 191 -8.72 -10.74 -10.85
N ARG A 192 -9.15 -9.51 -10.58
CA ARG A 192 -9.28 -8.45 -11.58
C ARG A 192 -7.95 -7.74 -11.73
N THR A 193 -7.84 -6.92 -12.76
CA THR A 193 -6.67 -6.07 -13.01
C THR A 193 -7.10 -4.60 -13.10
N PRO A 194 -6.18 -3.62 -13.00
CA PRO A 194 -6.46 -2.21 -13.21
C PRO A 194 -7.21 -1.89 -14.51
N LEU A 195 -6.96 -2.67 -15.58
CA LEU A 195 -7.71 -2.55 -16.84
C LEU A 195 -9.18 -2.94 -16.69
N HIS A 196 -9.47 -4.00 -15.92
CA HIS A 196 -10.85 -4.37 -15.57
C HIS A 196 -11.53 -3.27 -14.76
N ALA A 197 -10.84 -2.73 -13.75
CA ALA A 197 -11.35 -1.63 -12.94
C ALA A 197 -11.68 -0.41 -13.81
N SER A 198 -10.77 -0.02 -14.71
CA SER A 198 -10.97 1.10 -15.64
C SER A 198 -12.16 0.89 -16.59
N ALA A 199 -12.36 -0.35 -17.05
CA ALA A 199 -13.51 -0.70 -17.90
C ALA A 199 -14.84 -0.54 -17.15
N ILE A 200 -14.88 -1.01 -15.89
CA ILE A 200 -16.06 -0.98 -15.03
C ILE A 200 -16.38 0.45 -14.57
N SER A 201 -15.36 1.23 -14.21
CA SER A 201 -15.51 2.61 -13.74
C SER A 201 -15.74 3.62 -14.88
N GLY A 202 -15.71 3.16 -16.15
CA GLY A 202 -15.87 4.00 -17.33
C GLY A 202 -14.70 4.95 -17.57
N HIS A 203 -13.55 4.68 -16.96
CA HIS A 203 -12.40 5.56 -16.93
C HIS A 203 -11.40 5.19 -18.02
N TYR A 204 -11.70 5.54 -19.27
CA TYR A 204 -10.92 5.07 -20.42
C TYR A 204 -9.52 5.67 -20.56
N VAL A 205 -9.25 6.82 -19.94
CA VAL A 205 -7.93 7.48 -19.99
C VAL A 205 -6.85 6.62 -19.30
N SER A 206 -7.18 5.91 -18.21
CA SER A 206 -6.23 4.98 -17.58
C SER A 206 -5.91 3.78 -18.46
N VAL A 207 -6.84 3.35 -19.33
CA VAL A 207 -6.61 2.24 -20.27
C VAL A 207 -5.60 2.60 -21.35
N ASP A 208 -5.54 3.88 -21.74
CA ASP A 208 -4.52 4.36 -22.68
C ASP A 208 -3.15 4.49 -22.03
N ARG A 209 -3.09 4.88 -20.75
CA ARG A 209 -1.83 5.04 -20.01
C ARG A 209 -1.18 3.72 -19.58
N ILE A 210 -1.94 2.71 -19.18
CA ILE A 210 -1.41 1.45 -18.61
C ILE A 210 -0.74 0.54 -19.66
N GLY A 211 -0.97 0.78 -20.97
CA GLY A 211 -0.31 0.07 -22.07
C GLY A 211 -0.76 -1.38 -22.30
N VAL A 212 -0.45 -1.92 -23.49
CA VAL A 212 -0.74 -3.31 -23.90
C VAL A 212 0.46 -4.18 -23.53
N GLY A 213 0.50 -4.67 -22.29
CA GLY A 213 1.61 -5.51 -21.81
C GLY A 213 1.43 -6.11 -20.42
N GLN A 214 0.43 -5.65 -19.67
CA GLN A 214 0.14 -6.15 -18.33
C GLN A 214 -0.34 -7.61 -18.35
N PRO A 215 0.06 -8.46 -17.38
CA PRO A 215 -0.48 -9.81 -17.24
C PRO A 215 -1.99 -9.73 -16.96
N VAL A 216 -2.79 -10.39 -17.79
CA VAL A 216 -4.25 -10.37 -17.68
C VAL A 216 -4.79 -11.73 -17.26
N THR A 217 -5.61 -11.70 -16.22
CA THR A 217 -6.34 -12.84 -15.66
C THR A 217 -7.48 -13.28 -16.58
N LYS A 218 -7.79 -14.59 -16.65
CA LYS A 218 -8.78 -15.19 -17.58
C LYS A 218 -10.24 -14.67 -17.47
N LYS A 219 -10.57 -13.75 -16.56
CA LYS A 219 -11.93 -13.24 -16.36
C LYS A 219 -12.17 -12.05 -17.28
N ARG A 220 -13.16 -12.11 -18.18
CA ARG A 220 -13.57 -10.96 -19.01
C ARG A 220 -14.36 -9.93 -18.16
N PRO A 221 -14.20 -8.61 -18.38
CA PRO A 221 -15.05 -7.60 -17.74
C PRO A 221 -16.52 -7.76 -18.17
N ARG A 222 -17.46 -7.54 -17.25
CA ARG A 222 -18.90 -7.52 -17.57
C ARG A 222 -19.24 -6.19 -18.25
N PRO A 223 -19.98 -6.17 -19.37
CA PRO A 223 -20.29 -4.95 -20.10
C PRO A 223 -21.32 -4.10 -19.33
N THR A 224 -20.97 -2.86 -19.04
CA THR A 224 -21.91 -1.78 -18.70
C THR A 224 -21.77 -0.67 -19.74
N GLN A 225 -22.90 -0.04 -20.09
CA GLN A 225 -23.16 0.61 -21.39
C GLN A 225 -22.11 1.65 -21.85
N GLY A 226 -21.69 1.53 -23.12
CA GLY A 226 -20.78 2.46 -23.81
C GLY A 226 -20.01 1.78 -24.95
N SER A 227 -20.71 1.40 -26.03
CA SER A 227 -20.31 0.36 -26.99
C SER A 227 -19.02 0.56 -27.80
N ARG A 228 -18.48 1.78 -27.93
CA ARG A 228 -17.21 2.02 -28.67
C ARG A 228 -15.98 1.95 -27.78
N ASN A 229 -16.02 2.63 -26.63
CA ASN A 229 -14.88 2.66 -25.72
C ASN A 229 -14.70 1.31 -25.03
N HIS A 230 -15.79 0.61 -24.72
CA HIS A 230 -15.72 -0.74 -24.15
C HIS A 230 -15.08 -1.75 -25.12
N ALA A 231 -15.32 -1.63 -26.43
CA ALA A 231 -14.67 -2.47 -27.43
C ALA A 231 -13.15 -2.25 -27.46
N HIS A 232 -12.69 -1.00 -27.38
CA HIS A 232 -11.26 -0.65 -27.28
C HIS A 232 -10.60 -1.25 -26.03
N VAL A 233 -11.28 -1.21 -24.88
CA VAL A 233 -10.75 -1.84 -23.65
C VAL A 233 -10.73 -3.36 -23.76
N VAL A 234 -11.81 -3.98 -24.26
CA VAL A 234 -11.87 -5.43 -24.49
C VAL A 234 -10.81 -5.87 -25.48
N GLU A 235 -10.54 -5.09 -26.52
CA GLU A 235 -9.48 -5.35 -27.47
C GLU A 235 -8.10 -5.27 -26.81
N LYS A 236 -7.83 -4.26 -26.00
CA LYS A 236 -6.56 -4.15 -25.24
C LYS A 236 -6.35 -5.30 -24.27
N ILE A 237 -7.41 -5.70 -23.55
CA ILE A 237 -7.42 -6.88 -22.67
C ILE A 237 -7.22 -8.17 -23.49
N ALA A 238 -7.82 -8.29 -24.67
CA ALA A 238 -7.66 -9.46 -25.54
C ALA A 238 -6.27 -9.54 -26.18
N ARG A 239 -5.67 -8.39 -26.55
CA ARG A 239 -4.31 -8.32 -27.11
C ARG A 239 -3.25 -8.69 -26.06
N SER A 240 -3.41 -8.30 -24.80
CA SER A 240 -2.50 -8.70 -23.72
C SER A 240 -2.63 -10.18 -23.33
N HIS A 241 -3.80 -10.79 -23.48
CA HIS A 241 -3.94 -12.26 -23.36
C HIS A 241 -3.13 -13.01 -24.43
N LYS A 242 -3.06 -12.48 -25.66
CA LYS A 242 -2.28 -13.11 -26.77
C LYS A 242 -0.77 -13.00 -26.56
N THR A 243 -0.28 -11.91 -25.95
CA THR A 243 1.15 -11.75 -25.64
C THR A 243 1.57 -12.63 -24.46
N SER A 244 0.75 -12.73 -23.40
CA SER A 244 0.99 -13.63 -22.26
C SER A 244 1.06 -15.12 -22.67
N GLY A 245 0.28 -15.53 -23.68
CA GLY A 245 0.33 -16.88 -24.25
C GLY A 245 1.58 -17.20 -25.07
N ARG A 246 2.35 -16.19 -25.51
CA ARG A 246 3.59 -16.36 -26.29
C ARG A 246 4.85 -16.52 -25.42
N VAL A 247 4.81 -16.11 -24.14
CA VAL A 247 5.97 -16.11 -23.23
C VAL A 247 6.16 -17.47 -22.50
N ARG A 248 5.25 -18.45 -22.66
CA ARG A 248 5.38 -19.80 -22.07
C ARG A 248 5.97 -20.88 -23.02
N LYS A 249 6.86 -20.49 -23.93
CA LYS A 249 7.67 -21.45 -24.72
C LYS A 249 9.14 -21.05 -24.76
N GLU A 250 9.77 -20.88 -23.60
CA GLU A 250 11.22 -21.02 -23.49
C GLU A 250 11.57 -22.27 -22.68
N ARG A 251 11.92 -23.31 -23.45
CA ARG A 251 12.95 -24.34 -23.19
C ARG A 251 13.02 -24.95 -21.78
N SER A 252 12.43 -26.13 -21.64
CA SER A 252 12.95 -27.17 -20.75
C SER A 252 13.68 -28.22 -21.60
N PRO A 253 14.88 -28.68 -21.23
CA PRO A 253 15.65 -29.61 -22.05
C PRO A 253 15.09 -31.03 -21.93
N LEU A 254 14.78 -31.59 -23.11
CA LEU A 254 14.95 -33.00 -23.50
C LEU A 254 14.75 -34.07 -22.41
N PHE A 255 13.51 -34.52 -22.22
CA PHE A 255 13.27 -35.96 -21.98
C PHE A 255 12.85 -36.57 -23.32
N SER A 256 13.80 -37.26 -23.94
CA SER A 256 13.58 -38.04 -25.15
C SER A 256 12.95 -39.37 -24.76
N ILE A 257 11.66 -39.56 -25.09
CA ILE A 257 11.05 -40.88 -25.16
C ILE A 257 10.42 -40.97 -26.54
N HIS A 258 11.18 -41.48 -27.51
CA HIS A 258 10.62 -41.92 -28.78
C HIS A 258 10.01 -43.30 -28.57
N SER A 259 8.68 -43.34 -28.69
CA SER A 259 7.90 -44.50 -29.06
C SER A 259 8.22 -44.85 -30.53
N SER A 260 8.64 -46.08 -30.77
CA SER A 260 8.57 -46.72 -32.09
C SER A 260 7.73 -47.99 -31.96
N HIS A 261 6.55 -47.96 -32.57
CA HIS A 261 5.73 -49.13 -32.91
C HIS A 261 6.35 -49.91 -34.08
N GLN A 262 5.89 -51.16 -34.25
CA GLN A 262 6.10 -52.12 -35.36
C GLN A 262 7.27 -53.11 -35.11
N ASP A 263 7.16 -54.43 -35.19
CA ASP A 263 6.15 -55.37 -35.70
C ASP A 263 6.35 -56.73 -35.00
N ILE A 264 5.26 -57.44 -34.70
CA ILE A 264 5.29 -58.85 -34.30
C ILE A 264 4.75 -59.66 -35.49
N SER A 265 5.65 -60.32 -36.21
CA SER A 265 5.30 -61.40 -37.16
C SER A 265 6.07 -62.67 -36.79
N PHE A 266 5.28 -63.73 -36.60
CA PHE A 266 5.67 -65.11 -36.34
C PHE A 266 6.62 -65.72 -37.40
N ALA A 267 7.45 -66.68 -36.92
CA ALA A 267 7.72 -68.02 -37.51
C ALA A 267 9.16 -68.38 -37.94
N ARG A 268 9.66 -69.40 -37.22
CA ARG A 268 10.34 -70.66 -37.65
C ARG A 268 11.85 -70.71 -37.94
N GLN A 269 12.44 -71.73 -37.28
CA GLN A 269 13.47 -72.69 -37.73
C GLN A 269 14.88 -72.10 -37.92
N ASN A 270 15.98 -72.68 -37.41
CA ASN A 270 16.32 -74.00 -36.86
C ASN A 270 17.32 -73.86 -35.71
#